data_AF-A0A519QYW7-F1
#
_entry.id   AF-A0A519QYW7-F1
#
_cell.length_a   1.000
_cell.length_b   1.000
_cell.length_c   1.000
_cell.angle_alpha   90.00
_cell.angle_beta   90.00
_cell.angle_gamma   90.00
#
_symmetry.space_group_name_H-M   'P 1'
#
loop_
_entity.id
_entity.type
_entity.pdbx_description
1 polymer ?
#
loop_
_entity_poly.entity_id
_entity_poly.type
_entity_poly.pdbx_seq_one_letter_code
_entity_poly.pdbx_strand_id
1 'polypeptide(L)'
;MKLTGEIVLEGVIDALRDQVAPQLTDAFAADAARMAQSLIAIVGRAGDDAAAIRVAENARIRELLGQGGLSEAAASQDPGLKISELDAENGRLRALLVELHARVEAEDGAEARALDQAIWRALRAFEMARAPRG
;
A
#
# COMPACT_ATOMS: atom_id res chain seq x y z
N MET A 1 23.71 8.91 -12.30
CA MET A 1 22.44 9.31 -11.67
C MET A 1 21.39 8.26 -12.04
N LYS A 2 20.78 7.57 -11.07
CA LYS A 2 19.67 6.64 -11.38
C LYS A 2 18.40 7.46 -11.55
N LEU A 3 17.73 7.34 -12.69
CA LEU A 3 16.41 7.91 -12.89
C LEU A 3 15.41 7.13 -12.01
N THR A 4 14.72 7.83 -11.12
CA THR A 4 13.57 7.28 -10.38
C THR A 4 12.28 7.88 -10.93
N GLY A 5 11.13 7.25 -10.66
CA GLY A 5 9.83 7.80 -11.05
C GLY A 5 9.59 9.19 -10.44
N GLU A 6 9.95 9.37 -9.17
CA GLU A 6 9.90 10.66 -8.47
C GLU A 6 10.70 11.74 -9.20
N ILE A 7 11.97 11.49 -9.52
CA ILE A 7 12.84 12.45 -10.23
C ILE A 7 12.25 12.81 -11.61
N VAL A 8 11.66 11.84 -12.32
CA VAL A 8 11.02 12.10 -13.61
C VAL A 8 9.79 12.99 -13.44
N LEU A 9 8.94 12.70 -12.46
CA LEU A 9 7.70 13.46 -12.22
C LEU A 9 7.99 14.88 -11.70
N GLU A 10 8.99 15.05 -10.83
CA GLU A 10 9.49 16.36 -10.42
C GLU A 10 9.99 17.16 -11.62
N GLY A 11 10.81 16.55 -12.49
CA GLY A 11 11.28 17.20 -13.70
C GLY A 11 10.15 17.63 -14.65
N VAL A 12 9.06 16.85 -14.72
CA VAL A 12 7.86 17.23 -15.49
C VAL A 12 7.13 18.41 -14.84
N ILE A 13 7.00 18.43 -13.50
CA ILE A 13 6.40 19.55 -12.77
C ILE A 13 7.20 20.84 -13.03
N ASP A 14 8.53 20.76 -12.98
CA ASP A 14 9.42 21.90 -13.20
C ASP A 14 9.34 22.40 -14.64
N ALA A 15 9.33 21.50 -15.63
CA ALA A 15 9.11 21.87 -17.03
C ALA A 15 7.76 22.57 -17.23
N LEU A 16 6.69 22.07 -16.62
CA LEU A 16 5.37 22.70 -16.67
C LEU A 16 5.38 24.10 -16.04
N ARG A 17 6.14 24.29 -14.96
CA ARG A 17 6.18 25.53 -14.18
C ARG A 17 7.03 26.61 -14.84
N ASP A 18 8.20 26.22 -15.32
CA ASP A 18 9.25 27.16 -15.71
C ASP A 18 9.25 27.39 -17.22
N GLN A 19 8.78 26.42 -18.00
CA GLN A 19 8.80 26.49 -19.47
C GLN A 19 7.40 26.69 -20.05
N VAL A 20 6.39 25.99 -19.53
CA VAL A 20 5.03 26.02 -20.12
C VAL A 20 4.17 27.14 -19.52
N ALA A 21 4.00 27.19 -18.20
CA ALA A 21 3.10 28.14 -17.54
C ALA A 21 3.34 29.61 -17.91
N PRO A 22 4.59 30.10 -18.08
CA PRO A 22 4.84 31.50 -18.48
C PRO A 22 4.39 31.82 -19.90
N GLN A 23 4.22 30.82 -20.76
CA GLN A 23 3.78 30.99 -22.15
C GLN A 23 2.26 30.94 -22.29
N LEU A 24 1.54 30.54 -21.24
CA LEU A 24 0.08 30.46 -21.26
C LEU A 24 -0.51 31.86 -21.07
N THR A 25 -1.19 32.35 -22.10
CA THR A 25 -1.89 33.64 -22.07
C THR A 25 -3.36 33.50 -21.66
N ASP A 26 -3.92 32.30 -21.78
CA ASP A 26 -5.27 31.96 -21.37
C ASP A 26 -5.30 31.55 -19.88
N ALA A 27 -6.15 32.21 -19.09
CA ALA A 27 -6.25 31.98 -17.65
C ALA A 27 -6.74 30.56 -17.33
N PHE A 28 -7.67 30.01 -18.12
CA PHE A 28 -8.16 28.65 -17.93
C PHE A 28 -7.05 27.62 -18.17
N ALA A 29 -6.26 27.78 -19.24
CA ALA A 29 -5.11 26.92 -19.51
C ALA A 29 -4.06 26.99 -18.38
N ALA A 30 -3.80 28.18 -17.83
CA ALA A 30 -2.88 28.35 -16.71
C ALA A 30 -3.37 27.63 -15.44
N ASP A 31 -4.67 27.69 -15.15
CA ASP A 31 -5.29 26.97 -14.03
C ASP A 31 -5.24 25.46 -14.22
N ALA A 32 -5.56 24.98 -15.42
CA ALA A 32 -5.47 23.56 -15.76
C ALA A 32 -4.05 23.01 -15.62
N ALA A 33 -3.03 23.78 -16.02
CA ALA A 33 -1.63 23.42 -15.85
C ALA A 33 -1.24 23.28 -14.37
N ARG A 34 -1.69 24.20 -13.51
CA ARG A 34 -1.44 24.12 -12.04
C ARG A 34 -2.14 22.92 -11.40
N MET A 35 -3.35 22.60 -11.85
CA MET A 35 -4.05 21.39 -11.40
C MET A 35 -3.30 20.13 -11.83
N ALA A 36 -2.82 20.07 -13.07
CA ALA A 36 -2.03 18.95 -13.56
C ALA A 36 -0.74 18.75 -12.74
N GLN A 37 -0.02 19.83 -12.43
CA GLN A 37 1.16 19.78 -11.55
C GLN A 37 0.82 19.19 -10.17
N SER A 38 -0.29 19.62 -9.59
CA SER A 38 -0.74 19.12 -8.28
C SER A 38 -1.08 17.63 -8.32
N LEU A 39 -1.76 17.17 -9.38
CA LEU A 39 -2.08 15.76 -9.59
C LEU A 39 -0.81 14.91 -9.79
N ILE A 40 0.16 15.40 -10.58
CA ILE A 40 1.44 14.72 -10.79
C ILE A 40 2.20 14.58 -9.46
N ALA A 41 2.23 15.63 -8.63
CA ALA A 41 2.87 15.59 -7.33
C ALA A 41 2.21 14.57 -6.38
N ILE A 42 0.87 14.47 -6.42
CA ILE A 42 0.13 13.47 -5.64
C ILE A 42 0.46 12.05 -6.11
N VAL A 43 0.45 11.81 -7.43
CA VAL A 43 0.77 10.50 -8.02
C VAL A 43 2.20 10.08 -7.71
N GLY A 44 3.16 11.01 -7.75
CA GLY A 44 4.57 10.72 -7.44
C GLY A 44 4.77 10.16 -6.04
N ARG A 45 4.03 10.69 -5.05
CA ARG A 45 4.08 10.17 -3.67
C ARG A 45 3.29 8.87 -3.49
N ALA A 46 2.14 8.76 -4.17
CA ALA A 46 1.22 7.65 -3.96
C ALA A 46 1.79 6.28 -4.37
N GLY A 47 2.68 6.22 -5.36
CA GLY A 47 3.22 4.96 -5.87
C GLY A 47 4.12 4.23 -4.86
N ASP A 48 5.12 4.92 -4.33
CA ASP A 48 6.09 4.34 -3.40
C ASP A 48 5.45 4.07 -2.04
N ASP A 49 4.60 4.99 -1.55
CA ASP A 49 3.81 4.79 -0.34
C ASP A 49 2.90 3.57 -0.45
N ALA A 50 2.25 3.37 -1.60
CA ALA A 50 1.37 2.23 -1.82
C ALA A 50 2.16 0.91 -1.74
N ALA A 51 3.30 0.80 -2.41
CA ALA A 51 4.12 -0.40 -2.35
C ALA A 51 4.60 -0.72 -0.93
N ALA A 52 5.10 0.30 -0.21
CA ALA A 52 5.56 0.14 1.17
C ALA A 52 4.44 -0.35 2.10
N ILE A 53 3.23 0.20 1.98
CA ILE A 53 2.05 -0.24 2.75
C ILE A 53 1.74 -1.72 2.50
N ARG A 54 1.74 -2.18 1.24
CA ARG A 54 1.46 -3.59 0.94
C ARG A 54 2.53 -4.53 1.49
N VAL A 55 3.80 -4.18 1.37
CA VAL A 55 4.91 -5.00 1.91
C VAL A 55 4.75 -5.17 3.41
N ALA A 56 4.48 -4.08 4.13
CA ALA A 56 4.25 -4.13 5.58
C ALA A 56 3.02 -4.97 5.95
N GLU A 57 1.93 -4.84 5.19
CA GLU A 57 0.71 -5.62 5.39
C GLU A 57 0.95 -7.12 5.15
N ASN A 58 1.55 -7.50 4.02
CA ASN A 58 1.85 -8.90 3.70
C ASN A 58 2.77 -9.52 4.75
N ALA A 59 3.81 -8.80 5.19
CA ALA A 59 4.69 -9.26 6.26
C ALA A 59 3.92 -9.50 7.57
N ARG A 60 3.04 -8.57 7.96
CA ARG A 60 2.25 -8.71 9.18
C ARG A 60 1.25 -9.87 9.11
N ILE A 61 0.62 -10.11 7.95
CA ILE A 61 -0.26 -11.27 7.77
C ILE A 61 0.55 -12.57 7.89
N ARG A 62 1.72 -12.67 7.25
CA ARG A 62 2.60 -13.86 7.37
C ARG A 62 2.98 -14.16 8.81
N GLU A 63 3.27 -13.15 9.62
CA GLU A 63 3.56 -13.31 11.04
C GLU A 63 2.37 -13.93 11.79
N LEU A 64 1.15 -13.43 11.57
CA LEU A 64 -0.08 -13.98 12.17
C LEU A 64 -0.34 -15.42 11.72
N LEU A 65 -0.14 -15.71 10.44
CA LEU A 65 -0.24 -17.06 9.90
C LEU A 65 0.75 -18.02 10.58
N GLY A 66 1.99 -17.56 10.83
CA GLY A 66 2.99 -18.32 11.56
C GLY A 66 2.60 -18.60 13.00
N GLN A 67 2.05 -17.61 13.71
CA GLN A 67 1.51 -17.78 15.07
C GLN A 67 0.36 -18.81 15.09
N GLY A 68 -0.42 -18.87 14.01
CA GLY A 68 -1.49 -19.85 13.80
C GLY A 68 -1.03 -21.22 13.33
N GLY A 69 0.28 -21.47 13.15
CA GLY A 69 0.82 -22.77 12.70
C GLY A 69 0.84 -22.98 11.18
N LEU A 70 0.54 -21.95 10.37
CA LEU A 70 0.65 -22.01 8.91
C LEU A 70 2.08 -21.64 8.46
N SER A 71 3.06 -22.44 8.86
CA SER A 71 4.49 -22.17 8.68
C SER A 71 4.94 -21.96 7.23
N GLU A 72 4.33 -22.67 6.27
CA GLU A 72 4.64 -22.50 4.85
C GLU A 72 4.23 -21.10 4.35
N ALA A 73 3.01 -20.68 4.68
CA ALA A 73 2.54 -19.34 4.32
C ALA A 73 3.35 -18.26 5.05
N ALA A 74 3.72 -18.49 6.31
CA ALA A 74 4.56 -17.58 7.09
C ALA A 74 5.97 -17.40 6.49
N ALA A 75 6.53 -18.46 5.89
CA ALA A 75 7.84 -18.45 5.25
C ALA A 75 7.84 -17.92 3.80
N SER A 76 6.66 -17.68 3.22
CA SER A 76 6.55 -17.13 1.86
C SER A 76 7.13 -15.71 1.77
N GLN A 77 7.42 -15.26 0.55
CA GLN A 77 7.93 -13.92 0.27
C GLN A 77 7.09 -13.25 -0.82
N ASP A 78 7.16 -11.92 -0.87
CA ASP A 78 6.51 -11.19 -1.94
C ASP A 78 7.19 -11.53 -3.29
N PRO A 79 6.41 -11.89 -4.33
CA PRO A 79 6.97 -12.31 -5.62
C PRO A 79 7.66 -11.17 -6.37
N GLY A 80 7.40 -9.94 -5.96
CA GLY A 80 7.99 -8.72 -6.51
C GLY A 80 7.45 -7.48 -5.81
N LEU A 81 7.92 -6.30 -6.23
CA LEU A 81 7.56 -5.01 -5.63
C LEU A 81 6.51 -4.25 -6.46
N LYS A 82 6.02 -4.81 -7.56
CA LYS A 82 4.93 -4.16 -8.30
C LYS A 82 3.67 -4.21 -7.45
N ILE A 83 2.94 -3.09 -7.39
CA ILE A 83 1.67 -2.99 -6.64
C ILE A 83 0.72 -4.13 -7.01
N SER A 84 0.62 -4.49 -8.30
CA SER A 84 -0.24 -5.59 -8.76
C SER A 84 0.18 -6.97 -8.23
N GLU A 85 1.49 -7.22 -8.11
CA GLU A 85 2.04 -8.47 -7.58
C GLU A 85 1.83 -8.53 -6.07
N LEU A 86 2.06 -7.41 -5.38
CA LEU A 86 1.82 -7.26 -3.95
C LEU A 86 0.34 -7.41 -3.58
N ASP A 87 -0.58 -6.89 -4.39
CA ASP A 87 -2.03 -7.02 -4.20
C ASP A 87 -2.51 -8.46 -4.41
N ALA A 88 -1.99 -9.16 -5.42
CA ALA A 88 -2.31 -10.56 -5.65
C ALA A 88 -1.86 -11.44 -4.46
N GLU A 89 -0.65 -11.20 -3.96
CA GLU A 89 -0.12 -11.91 -2.79
C GLU A 89 -0.89 -11.55 -1.51
N ASN A 90 -1.27 -10.28 -1.33
CA ASN A 90 -2.12 -9.85 -0.23
C ASN A 90 -3.47 -10.58 -0.23
N GLY A 91 -4.10 -10.71 -1.40
CA GLY A 91 -5.36 -11.44 -1.56
C GLY A 91 -5.23 -12.91 -1.13
N ARG A 92 -4.16 -13.58 -1.57
CA ARG A 92 -3.85 -14.97 -1.17
C ARG A 92 -3.66 -15.08 0.35
N LEU A 93 -2.85 -14.20 0.93
CA LEU A 93 -2.56 -14.19 2.37
C LEU A 93 -3.82 -13.89 3.20
N ARG A 94 -4.68 -12.96 2.74
CA ARG A 94 -5.95 -12.64 3.41
C ARG A 94 -6.93 -13.80 3.38
N ALA A 95 -6.99 -14.58 2.30
CA ALA A 95 -7.81 -15.79 2.26
C ALA A 95 -7.38 -16.79 3.34
N LEU A 96 -6.07 -17.04 3.47
CA LEU A 96 -5.52 -17.89 4.54
C LEU A 96 -5.78 -17.32 5.94
N LEU A 97 -5.74 -15.99 6.10
CA LEU A 97 -6.01 -15.34 7.38
C LEU A 97 -7.48 -15.54 7.79
N VAL A 98 -8.41 -15.51 6.83
CA VAL A 98 -9.83 -15.80 7.08
C VAL A 98 -10.01 -17.25 7.55
N GLU A 99 -9.35 -18.22 6.88
CA GLU A 99 -9.39 -19.63 7.29
C GLU A 99 -8.80 -19.84 8.68
N LEU A 100 -7.66 -19.20 8.98
CA LEU A 100 -7.06 -19.20 10.32
C LEU A 100 -8.01 -18.63 11.36
N HIS A 101 -8.60 -17.47 11.09
CA HIS A 101 -9.49 -16.80 12.03
C HIS A 101 -10.73 -17.65 12.34
N ALA A 102 -11.37 -18.22 11.32
CA ALA A 102 -12.52 -19.11 11.51
C ALA A 102 -12.18 -20.35 12.36
N ARG A 103 -10.96 -20.88 12.23
CA ARG A 103 -10.49 -21.98 13.08
C ARG A 103 -10.25 -21.53 14.51
N VAL A 104 -9.57 -20.40 14.71
CA VAL A 104 -9.25 -19.86 16.04
C VAL A 104 -10.53 -19.48 16.80
N GLU A 105 -11.57 -18.99 16.13
CA GLU A 105 -12.88 -18.70 16.74
C GLU A 105 -13.57 -19.96 17.30
N ALA A 106 -13.28 -21.15 16.77
CA ALA A 106 -13.82 -22.41 17.24
C ALA A 106 -12.97 -23.08 18.34
N GLU A 107 -11.77 -22.55 18.62
CA GLU A 107 -10.83 -23.10 19.60
C GLU A 107 -11.01 -22.41 20.97
N ASP A 108 -11.19 -23.22 22.01
CA ASP A 108 -11.16 -22.72 23.39
C ASP A 108 -9.72 -22.62 23.89
N GLY A 109 -9.35 -21.46 24.45
CA GLY A 109 -8.05 -21.31 25.08
C GLY A 109 -7.62 -19.87 25.24
N ALA A 110 -6.66 -19.63 26.13
CA ALA A 110 -6.05 -18.31 26.28
C ALA A 110 -5.24 -17.93 25.02
N GLU A 111 -4.56 -18.89 24.41
CA GLU A 111 -3.75 -18.70 23.20
C GLU A 111 -4.63 -18.38 21.98
N ALA A 112 -5.70 -19.15 21.76
CA ALA A 112 -6.67 -18.90 20.69
C ALA A 112 -7.29 -17.49 20.81
N ARG A 113 -7.76 -17.10 22.01
CA ARG A 113 -8.28 -15.75 22.26
C ARG A 113 -7.24 -14.64 22.04
N ALA A 114 -5.98 -14.88 22.37
CA ALA A 114 -4.92 -13.91 22.16
C ALA A 114 -4.62 -13.71 20.66
N LEU A 115 -4.61 -14.81 19.90
CA LEU A 115 -4.41 -14.77 18.45
C LEU A 115 -5.60 -14.11 17.74
N ASP A 116 -6.83 -14.44 18.11
CA ASP A 116 -8.05 -13.77 17.62
C ASP A 116 -7.97 -12.23 17.78
N GLN A 117 -7.65 -11.76 18.99
CA GLN A 117 -7.45 -10.34 19.25
C GLN A 117 -6.29 -9.72 18.46
N ALA A 118 -5.23 -10.48 18.19
CA ALA A 118 -4.12 -10.02 17.36
C ALA A 118 -4.53 -9.86 15.89
N ILE A 119 -5.36 -10.76 15.36
CA ILE A 119 -5.93 -10.70 14.02
C ILE A 119 -6.82 -9.46 13.90
N TRP A 120 -7.78 -9.27 14.82
CA TRP A 120 -8.66 -8.10 14.81
C TRP A 120 -7.91 -6.76 14.87
N ARG A 121 -6.88 -6.66 15.72
CA ARG A 121 -6.03 -5.47 15.79
C ARG A 121 -5.30 -5.21 14.48
N ALA A 122 -4.78 -6.25 13.84
CA ALA A 122 -4.09 -6.12 12.56
C ALA A 122 -5.06 -5.66 11.46
N LEU A 123 -6.23 -6.29 11.34
CA LEU A 123 -7.26 -5.89 10.37
C LEU A 123 -7.64 -4.43 10.52
N ARG A 124 -7.87 -3.96 11.75
CA ARG A 124 -8.14 -2.54 12.02
C ARG A 124 -6.99 -1.64 11.57
N ALA A 125 -5.74 -2.03 11.84
CA ALA A 125 -4.57 -1.26 11.45
C ALA A 125 -4.43 -1.16 9.92
N PHE A 126 -4.72 -2.24 9.19
CA PHE A 126 -4.68 -2.26 7.73
C PHE A 126 -5.68 -1.28 7.12
N GLU A 127 -6.93 -1.29 7.61
CA GLU A 127 -7.95 -0.37 7.11
C GLU A 127 -7.63 1.09 7.45
N MET A 128 -7.06 1.37 8.63
CA MET A 128 -6.60 2.71 8.99
C MET A 128 -5.44 3.20 8.12
N ALA A 129 -4.52 2.31 7.72
CA ALA A 129 -3.38 2.67 6.87
C ALA A 129 -3.78 3.00 5.42
N ARG A 130 -4.90 2.44 4.95
CA ARG A 130 -5.43 2.65 3.59
C ARG A 130 -6.38 3.84 3.48
N ALA A 131 -6.86 4.38 4.61
CA ALA A 131 -7.70 5.57 4.60
C ALA A 131 -6.91 6.79 4.07
N PRO A 132 -7.46 7.60 3.16
CA PRO A 132 -6.81 8.81 2.72
C PRO A 132 -6.57 9.71 3.94
N ARG A 133 -5.30 10.08 4.17
CA ARG A 133 -4.95 11.11 5.14
C ARG A 133 -5.46 12.44 4.57
N GLY A 134 -6.64 12.85 5.02
CA GLY A 134 -7.24 14.15 4.72
C GLY A 134 -6.45 15.30 5.33
#